data_AF-A0A3M1GLE7-F1
#
_entry.id   AF-A0A3M1GLE7-F1
#
_cell.length_a   1.000
_cell.length_b   1.000
_cell.length_c   1.000
_cell.angle_alpha   90.00
_cell.angle_beta   90.00
_cell.angle_gamma   90.00
#
_symmetry.space_group_name_H-M   'P 1'
#
loop_
_entity.id
_entity.type
_entity.pdbx_description
1 polymer ?
#
loop_
_entity_poly.entity_id
_entity_poly.type
_entity_poly.pdbx_seq_one_letter_code
_entity_poly.pdbx_strand_id
1 'polypeptide(L)'
;QLEVRCDPAPRREVETEFGRSEITHGAVAISAITSCTNTSNPSVMVGAGLLAKKAVERGLEVPPHVKTSLAPGSRVVTRYLEQAGLLPYLEALRFYVVGYGCTTCIGNSGPLPEALQKAATEDDIVLTSVLSGNRNFEGRISPYTRANYLASPPLVVAYALAGTVDIDLATEPIGTGKDGEPVYLRDIWPSQQEIRDTIRASMSPELFEREYAQVFNGNETWNAVEVPSGELYAWDPKSTYIQEPPFFQHMGPEPEPVRDIRDARVLGLFGDSVTTDHISPAGAIEPDGPAARWLLEHGVPRSEWNTYGSRRGNHEVMMRGTFANIRLRNKLVPGIEGGFTVYFPTGETMRIWDAAERYLRDGTPLIVIAGKEYGTGSSRDWAAKGPALQGVRAVIAESFERIHRSNLVGMGILPLEFLPGESAETLGLSGREIYTIEGLEQGLAPRQRAQVVARDEAGGEEKRFEVTVRLDTPVEVTYYRNGGILHTVLRQMLRQGEAAAATA
;
A
#
# COMPACT_ATOMS: atom_id res chain seq x y z
N GLN A 1 -2.53 -28.38 -34.41
CA GLN A 1 -1.38 -27.59 -33.96
C GLN A 1 -1.64 -26.15 -34.38
N LEU A 2 -2.28 -25.37 -33.51
CA LEU A 2 -2.33 -23.92 -33.67
C LEU A 2 -0.99 -23.40 -33.16
N GLU A 3 -0.03 -23.22 -34.05
CA GLU A 3 1.13 -22.38 -33.75
C GLU A 3 0.60 -20.95 -33.57
N VAL A 4 0.33 -20.59 -32.32
CA VAL A 4 0.26 -19.19 -31.93
C VAL A 4 1.66 -18.66 -32.16
N ARG A 5 1.87 -18.01 -33.31
CA ARG A 5 3.04 -17.15 -33.50
C ARG A 5 2.89 -16.02 -32.50
N CYS A 6 3.53 -16.13 -31.34
CA CYS A 6 3.79 -14.97 -30.51
C CYS A 6 4.54 -13.98 -31.39
N ASP A 7 4.02 -12.75 -31.52
CA ASP A 7 4.81 -11.66 -32.09
C ASP A 7 6.15 -11.57 -31.35
N PRO A 8 7.26 -11.27 -32.05
CA PRO A 8 8.53 -11.07 -31.38
C PRO A 8 8.36 -9.97 -30.33
N ALA A 9 8.69 -10.28 -29.07
CA ALA A 9 8.54 -9.36 -27.96
C ALA A 9 9.20 -8.00 -28.30
N PRO A 10 8.52 -6.86 -28.05
CA PRO A 10 9.02 -5.54 -28.39
C PRO A 10 10.37 -5.29 -27.73
N ARG A 11 11.38 -4.98 -28.55
CA ARG A 11 12.72 -4.57 -28.10
C ARG A 11 12.88 -3.07 -28.21
N ARG A 12 13.51 -2.44 -27.22
CA ARG A 12 13.78 -1.00 -27.19
C ARG A 12 15.17 -0.71 -26.65
N GLU A 13 15.89 0.17 -27.33
CA GLU A 13 17.08 0.79 -26.76
C GLU A 13 16.64 1.88 -25.79
N VAL A 14 17.14 1.81 -24.56
CA VAL A 14 16.92 2.84 -23.54
C VAL A 14 18.25 3.45 -23.14
N GLU A 15 18.24 4.77 -22.96
CA GLU A 15 19.39 5.54 -22.48
C GLU A 15 19.12 5.98 -21.04
N THR A 16 20.09 5.69 -20.17
CA THR A 16 20.08 6.08 -18.76
C THR A 16 21.36 6.85 -18.45
N GLU A 17 21.47 7.39 -17.23
CA GLU A 17 22.72 8.00 -16.75
C GLU A 17 23.91 7.02 -16.70
N PHE A 18 23.65 5.72 -16.76
CA PHE A 18 24.66 4.66 -16.75
C PHE A 18 25.01 4.11 -18.13
N GLY A 19 24.40 4.65 -19.20
CA GLY A 19 24.62 4.22 -20.58
C GLY A 19 23.38 3.62 -21.24
N ARG A 20 23.62 2.94 -22.36
CA ARG A 20 22.58 2.37 -23.23
C ARG A 20 22.42 0.87 -23.04
N SER A 21 21.19 0.41 -23.14
CA SER A 21 20.84 -1.02 -23.04
C SER A 21 19.62 -1.33 -23.90
N GLU A 22 19.62 -2.49 -24.56
CA GLU A 22 18.40 -3.04 -25.19
C GLU A 22 17.57 -3.76 -24.12
N ILE A 23 16.28 -3.45 -24.05
CA ILE A 23 15.32 -4.07 -23.14
C ILE A 23 14.15 -4.71 -23.90
N THR A 24 13.53 -5.70 -23.26
CA THR A 24 12.29 -6.36 -23.70
C THR A 24 11.45 -6.73 -22.47
N HIS A 25 10.34 -7.46 -22.66
CA HIS A 25 9.56 -8.00 -21.55
C HIS A 25 10.44 -8.75 -20.54
N GLY A 26 10.17 -8.57 -19.25
CA GLY A 26 10.96 -9.19 -18.20
C GLY A 26 12.17 -8.38 -17.75
N ALA A 27 12.53 -7.29 -18.45
CA ALA A 27 13.64 -6.43 -18.05
C ALA A 27 13.47 -5.92 -16.60
N VAL A 28 14.52 -6.10 -15.79
CA VAL A 28 14.55 -5.68 -14.38
C VAL A 28 14.83 -4.18 -14.33
N ALA A 29 13.79 -3.37 -14.13
CA ALA A 29 13.94 -1.93 -13.99
C ALA A 29 14.37 -1.52 -12.58
N ILE A 30 13.98 -2.29 -11.56
CA ILE A 30 14.30 -2.04 -10.15
C ILE A 30 14.84 -3.31 -9.51
N SER A 31 16.01 -3.23 -8.88
CA SER A 31 16.54 -4.30 -8.03
C SER A 31 16.90 -3.74 -6.66
N ALA A 32 16.16 -4.12 -5.62
CA ALA A 32 16.25 -3.47 -4.31
C ALA A 32 16.47 -4.45 -3.16
N ILE A 33 17.63 -4.33 -2.50
CA ILE A 33 17.83 -4.95 -1.18
C ILE A 33 17.19 -4.02 -0.15
N THR A 34 15.99 -4.37 0.28
CA THR A 34 15.12 -3.54 1.13
C THR A 34 14.38 -4.41 2.15
N SER A 35 13.51 -3.80 2.95
CA SER A 35 12.62 -4.43 3.95
C SER A 35 13.31 -4.97 5.21
N CYS A 36 12.64 -4.76 6.35
CA CYS A 36 12.99 -5.39 7.62
C CYS A 36 12.92 -6.94 7.57
N THR A 37 12.16 -7.52 6.63
CA THR A 37 12.04 -8.98 6.46
C THR A 37 13.40 -9.65 6.28
N ASN A 38 14.23 -9.10 5.40
CA ASN A 38 15.49 -9.71 4.99
C ASN A 38 16.71 -8.94 5.50
N THR A 39 16.62 -7.62 5.63
CA THR A 39 17.76 -6.82 6.11
C THR A 39 18.08 -7.06 7.59
N SER A 40 17.14 -7.61 8.36
CA SER A 40 17.37 -8.08 9.73
C SER A 40 18.11 -9.41 9.82
N ASN A 41 18.29 -10.13 8.71
CA ASN A 41 18.91 -11.45 8.67
C ASN A 41 20.34 -11.37 8.10
N PRO A 42 21.38 -11.49 8.94
CA PRO A 42 22.78 -11.39 8.50
C PRO A 42 23.16 -12.44 7.45
N SER A 43 22.59 -13.64 7.49
CA SER A 43 22.92 -14.73 6.56
C SER A 43 22.68 -14.34 5.11
N VAL A 44 21.55 -13.69 4.83
CA VAL A 44 21.21 -13.29 3.46
C VAL A 44 21.90 -11.99 3.05
N MET A 45 22.15 -11.07 4.00
CA MET A 45 22.86 -9.82 3.73
C MET A 45 24.35 -10.06 3.44
N VAL A 46 25.01 -10.87 4.27
CA VAL A 46 26.39 -11.31 4.03
C VAL A 46 26.46 -12.16 2.76
N GLY A 47 25.47 -13.03 2.52
CA GLY A 47 25.37 -13.76 1.26
C GLY A 47 25.32 -12.84 0.03
N ALA A 48 24.55 -11.74 0.09
CA ALA A 48 24.48 -10.77 -1.00
C ALA A 48 25.81 -10.05 -1.21
N GLY A 49 26.48 -9.63 -0.12
CA GLY A 49 27.80 -9.01 -0.18
C GLY A 49 28.87 -9.96 -0.74
N LEU A 50 28.87 -11.24 -0.35
CA LEU A 50 29.80 -12.23 -0.87
C LEU A 50 29.55 -12.54 -2.36
N LEU A 51 28.28 -12.62 -2.78
CA LEU A 51 27.94 -12.78 -4.19
C LEU A 51 28.41 -11.56 -4.99
N ALA A 52 28.17 -10.34 -4.51
CA ALA A 52 28.64 -9.11 -5.14
C ALA A 52 30.16 -9.09 -5.26
N LYS A 53 30.88 -9.48 -4.21
CA LYS A 53 32.34 -9.61 -4.22
C LYS A 53 32.82 -10.55 -5.33
N LYS A 54 32.27 -11.77 -5.39
CA LYS A 54 32.64 -12.75 -6.42
C LYS A 54 32.30 -12.27 -7.84
N ALA A 55 31.17 -11.61 -8.02
CA ALA A 55 30.76 -11.03 -9.31
C ALA A 55 31.73 -9.94 -9.78
N VAL A 56 32.06 -8.98 -8.91
CA VAL A 56 33.00 -7.88 -9.22
C VAL A 56 34.40 -8.40 -9.47
N GLU A 57 34.89 -9.38 -8.71
CA GLU A 57 36.21 -9.99 -8.93
C GLU A 57 36.31 -10.68 -10.30
N ARG A 58 35.19 -11.22 -10.80
CA ARG A 58 35.05 -11.77 -12.16
C ARG A 58 34.82 -10.71 -13.24
N GLY A 59 34.63 -9.45 -12.87
CA GLY A 59 34.42 -8.33 -13.81
C GLY A 59 32.99 -8.17 -14.31
N LEU A 60 32.00 -8.71 -13.60
CA LEU A 60 30.60 -8.48 -13.93
C LEU A 60 30.15 -7.08 -13.50
N GLU A 61 29.30 -6.47 -14.31
CA GLU A 61 28.67 -5.18 -14.07
C GLU A 61 27.15 -5.30 -14.21
N VAL A 62 26.42 -4.40 -13.55
CA VAL A 62 24.95 -4.35 -13.67
C VAL A 62 24.58 -3.59 -14.95
N PRO A 63 23.66 -4.09 -15.80
CA PRO A 63 23.22 -3.40 -17.01
C PRO A 63 22.66 -1.99 -16.75
N PRO A 64 22.85 -1.02 -17.66
CA PRO A 64 22.48 0.39 -17.45
C PRO A 64 21.03 0.64 -17.01
N HIS A 65 20.05 -0.10 -17.55
CA HIS A 65 18.63 0.06 -17.23
C HIS A 65 18.22 -0.35 -15.82
N VAL A 66 19.06 -1.09 -15.08
CA VAL A 66 18.69 -1.58 -13.75
C VAL A 66 18.97 -0.52 -12.69
N LYS A 67 17.93 -0.06 -12.00
CA LYS A 67 18.06 0.81 -10.82
C LYS A 67 18.26 -0.04 -9.57
N THR A 68 19.47 -0.01 -8.99
CA THR A 68 19.80 -0.75 -7.78
C THR A 68 19.70 0.11 -6.51
N SER A 69 19.45 -0.51 -5.36
CA SER A 69 19.43 0.18 -4.06
C SER A 69 19.63 -0.77 -2.88
N LEU A 70 20.32 -0.30 -1.84
CA LEU A 70 20.43 -0.95 -0.55
C LEU A 70 19.81 -0.06 0.53
N ALA A 71 18.75 -0.56 1.18
CA ALA A 71 18.04 0.14 2.25
C ALA A 71 17.98 -0.73 3.52
N PRO A 72 19.01 -0.66 4.38
CA PRO A 72 19.08 -1.49 5.57
C PRO A 72 18.04 -1.09 6.63
N GLY A 73 17.53 -2.06 7.38
CA GLY A 73 16.62 -1.81 8.51
C GLY A 73 17.28 -1.15 9.72
N SER A 74 18.61 -1.20 9.82
CA SER A 74 19.37 -0.53 10.88
C SER A 74 20.81 -0.24 10.44
N ARG A 75 21.49 0.66 11.17
CA ARG A 75 22.91 0.98 10.95
C ARG A 75 23.84 -0.22 11.18
N VAL A 76 23.45 -1.15 12.06
CA VAL A 76 24.22 -2.38 12.35
C VAL A 76 24.51 -3.18 11.07
N VAL A 77 23.56 -3.20 10.13
CA VAL A 77 23.71 -3.89 8.85
C VAL A 77 24.85 -3.31 8.03
N THR A 78 24.88 -1.99 7.87
CA THR A 78 25.98 -1.31 7.19
C THR A 78 27.31 -1.62 7.88
N ARG A 79 27.35 -1.58 9.22
CA ARG A 79 28.59 -1.80 9.97
C ARG A 79 29.19 -3.19 9.81
N TYR A 80 28.41 -4.26 9.86
CA TYR A 80 28.99 -5.59 9.66
C TYR A 80 29.38 -5.81 8.19
N LEU A 81 28.70 -5.18 7.22
CA LEU A 81 29.10 -5.23 5.81
C LEU A 81 30.42 -4.46 5.57
N GLU A 82 30.63 -3.34 6.26
CA GLU A 82 31.89 -2.59 6.29
C GLU A 82 33.01 -3.44 6.93
N GLN A 83 32.77 -4.01 8.12
CA GLN A 83 33.74 -4.84 8.84
C GLN A 83 34.13 -6.10 8.07
N ALA A 84 33.19 -6.71 7.34
CA ALA A 84 33.44 -7.83 6.45
C ALA A 84 34.15 -7.45 5.14
N GLY A 85 34.33 -6.15 4.87
CA GLY A 85 34.88 -5.65 3.61
C GLY A 85 33.97 -5.92 2.40
N LEU A 86 32.66 -6.07 2.60
CA LEU A 86 31.71 -6.43 1.55
C LEU A 86 30.97 -5.22 0.95
N LEU A 87 30.83 -4.12 1.71
CA LEU A 87 30.10 -2.94 1.26
C LEU A 87 30.66 -2.35 -0.06
N PRO A 88 31.99 -2.19 -0.25
CA PRO A 88 32.52 -1.64 -1.51
C PRO A 88 32.14 -2.44 -2.76
N TYR A 89 31.95 -3.76 -2.64
CA TYR A 89 31.55 -4.60 -3.75
C TYR A 89 30.06 -4.48 -4.08
N LEU A 90 29.21 -4.25 -3.08
CA LEU A 90 27.82 -3.90 -3.29
C LEU A 90 27.71 -2.54 -4.00
N GLU A 91 28.49 -1.56 -3.57
CA GLU A 91 28.55 -0.22 -4.19
C GLU A 91 29.09 -0.25 -5.63
N ALA A 92 30.08 -1.10 -5.93
CA ALA A 92 30.54 -1.34 -7.30
C ALA A 92 29.43 -1.85 -8.23
N LEU A 93 28.47 -2.62 -7.68
CA LEU A 93 27.25 -3.03 -8.38
C LEU A 93 26.08 -2.03 -8.21
N ARG A 94 26.40 -0.79 -7.81
CA ARG A 94 25.47 0.33 -7.60
C ARG A 94 24.48 0.15 -6.43
N PHE A 95 24.62 -0.88 -5.60
CA PHE A 95 23.83 -1.07 -4.38
C PHE A 95 24.32 -0.16 -3.23
N TYR A 96 24.26 1.15 -3.44
CA TYR A 96 24.57 2.15 -2.43
C TYR A 96 23.55 2.14 -1.29
N VAL A 97 24.00 2.45 -0.08
CA VAL A 97 23.11 2.70 1.07
C VAL A 97 22.32 3.98 0.81
N VAL A 98 21.05 3.84 0.42
CA VAL A 98 20.18 4.98 0.08
C VAL A 98 19.40 5.54 1.26
N GLY A 99 19.38 4.80 2.38
CA GLY A 99 18.72 5.23 3.61
C GLY A 99 18.36 4.08 4.54
N TYR A 100 18.05 4.43 5.79
CA TYR A 100 17.64 3.49 6.83
C TYR A 100 16.12 3.57 7.03
N GLY A 101 15.36 2.74 6.32
CA GLY A 101 13.90 2.77 6.35
C GLY A 101 13.25 1.89 5.28
N CYS A 102 11.92 1.97 5.17
CA CYS A 102 11.15 1.09 4.30
C CYS A 102 11.45 1.23 2.80
N THR A 103 11.74 2.44 2.30
CA THR A 103 12.10 2.74 0.90
C THR A 103 11.22 1.98 -0.13
N THR A 104 11.83 1.25 -1.06
CA THR A 104 11.18 0.44 -2.10
C THR A 104 10.13 -0.55 -1.55
N CYS A 105 10.31 -1.09 -0.33
CA CYS A 105 9.35 -2.05 0.25
C CYS A 105 7.93 -1.46 0.45
N ILE A 106 7.83 -0.14 0.64
CA ILE A 106 6.55 0.57 0.78
C ILE A 106 6.16 1.35 -0.49
N GLY A 107 6.90 1.18 -1.58
CA GLY A 107 6.68 1.90 -2.84
C GLY A 107 7.44 3.22 -2.97
N ASN A 108 8.28 3.58 -1.99
CA ASN A 108 9.15 4.74 -2.09
C ASN A 108 10.43 4.37 -2.86
N SER A 109 10.25 3.92 -4.12
CA SER A 109 11.31 3.50 -5.03
C SER A 109 11.96 4.65 -5.81
N GLY A 110 11.37 5.85 -5.74
CA GLY A 110 11.79 7.03 -6.51
C GLY A 110 11.50 6.91 -8.01
N PRO A 111 11.83 7.92 -8.82
CA PRO A 111 11.56 7.90 -10.25
C PRO A 111 12.42 6.87 -10.99
N LEU A 112 11.89 6.32 -12.09
CA LEU A 112 12.69 5.66 -13.11
C LEU A 112 13.15 6.67 -14.16
N PRO A 113 14.27 6.43 -14.87
CA PRO A 113 14.62 7.19 -16.07
C PRO A 113 13.44 7.32 -17.05
N GLU A 114 13.30 8.48 -17.70
CA GLU A 114 12.19 8.78 -18.62
C GLU A 114 12.06 7.73 -19.74
N ALA A 115 13.19 7.26 -20.27
CA ALA A 115 13.22 6.21 -21.28
C ALA A 115 12.54 4.90 -20.82
N LEU A 116 12.71 4.51 -19.55
CA LEU A 116 12.02 3.34 -18.98
C LEU A 116 10.54 3.60 -18.73
N GLN A 117 10.18 4.82 -18.34
CA GLN A 117 8.78 5.20 -18.18
C GLN A 117 8.04 5.07 -19.52
N LYS A 118 8.60 5.62 -20.60
CA LYS A 118 8.06 5.52 -21.96
C LYS A 118 7.99 4.07 -22.44
N ALA A 119 9.05 3.28 -22.22
CA ALA A 119 9.03 1.87 -22.57
C ALA A 119 7.88 1.10 -21.88
N ALA A 120 7.58 1.43 -20.61
CA ALA A 120 6.49 0.80 -19.87
C ALA A 120 5.09 1.26 -20.32
N THR A 121 4.94 2.51 -20.78
CA THR A 121 3.62 3.10 -21.08
C THR A 121 3.28 3.15 -22.56
N GLU A 122 4.23 3.53 -23.42
CA GLU A 122 4.03 3.73 -24.86
C GLU A 122 4.33 2.45 -25.66
N ASP A 123 5.35 1.69 -25.24
CA ASP A 123 5.80 0.47 -25.93
C ASP A 123 5.24 -0.82 -25.32
N ASP A 124 4.40 -0.70 -24.29
CA ASP A 124 3.80 -1.80 -23.50
C ASP A 124 4.81 -2.85 -23.00
N ILE A 125 6.07 -2.46 -22.76
CA ILE A 125 7.05 -3.37 -22.20
C ILE A 125 6.73 -3.63 -20.73
N VAL A 126 6.41 -4.89 -20.40
CA VAL A 126 6.32 -5.38 -19.02
C VAL A 126 7.68 -5.31 -18.32
N LEU A 127 7.96 -4.17 -17.70
CA LEU A 127 9.09 -3.99 -16.79
C LEU A 127 8.82 -4.68 -15.45
N THR A 128 9.91 -5.15 -14.84
CA THR A 128 9.86 -5.90 -13.59
C THR A 128 10.61 -5.21 -12.46
N SER A 129 10.24 -5.55 -11.23
CA SER A 129 11.09 -5.31 -10.06
C SER A 129 11.44 -6.61 -9.35
N VAL A 130 12.63 -6.68 -8.79
CA VAL A 130 13.07 -7.75 -7.90
C VAL A 130 13.48 -7.13 -6.57
N LEU A 131 12.85 -7.54 -5.48
CA LEU A 131 13.11 -6.93 -4.18
C LEU A 131 13.12 -7.96 -3.05
N SER A 132 13.90 -7.68 -2.00
CA SER A 132 13.90 -8.48 -0.77
C SER A 132 12.78 -8.11 0.20
N GLY A 133 11.63 -7.69 -0.33
CA GLY A 133 10.43 -7.31 0.39
C GLY A 133 9.56 -8.49 0.86
N ASN A 134 8.33 -8.20 1.24
CA ASN A 134 7.31 -9.20 1.60
C ASN A 134 5.97 -9.01 0.88
N ARG A 135 5.86 -8.02 -0.01
CA ARG A 135 4.65 -7.70 -0.77
C ARG A 135 5.03 -7.21 -2.16
N ASN A 136 4.30 -7.69 -3.16
CA ASN A 136 4.57 -7.47 -4.57
C ASN A 136 3.29 -7.21 -5.39
N PHE A 137 2.26 -6.64 -4.75
CA PHE A 137 1.02 -6.26 -5.43
C PHE A 137 1.28 -5.31 -6.60
N GLU A 138 0.46 -5.38 -7.64
CA GLU A 138 0.54 -4.51 -8.81
C GLU A 138 0.47 -3.03 -8.40
N GLY A 139 1.31 -2.19 -8.99
CA GLY A 139 1.36 -0.74 -8.70
C GLY A 139 1.94 -0.36 -7.32
N ARG A 140 2.32 -1.32 -6.48
CA ARG A 140 2.87 -1.04 -5.13
C ARG A 140 4.32 -0.56 -5.17
N ILE A 141 5.17 -1.20 -5.97
CA ILE A 141 6.62 -0.91 -5.98
C ILE A 141 6.92 0.34 -6.80
N SER A 142 6.38 0.40 -8.00
CA SER A 142 6.46 1.51 -8.94
C SER A 142 5.24 1.46 -9.85
N PRO A 143 4.70 2.61 -10.31
CA PRO A 143 3.61 2.61 -11.30
C PRO A 143 4.04 2.02 -12.65
N TYR A 144 5.34 1.93 -12.91
CA TYR A 144 5.92 1.44 -14.17
C TYR A 144 6.33 -0.04 -14.14
N THR A 145 6.26 -0.73 -12.99
CA THR A 145 6.61 -2.16 -12.89
C THR A 145 5.37 -3.02 -12.67
N ARG A 146 4.90 -3.64 -13.75
CA ARG A 146 3.70 -4.50 -13.76
C ARG A 146 3.94 -5.84 -13.05
N ALA A 147 5.15 -6.39 -13.15
CA ALA A 147 5.53 -7.61 -12.44
C ALA A 147 6.55 -7.30 -11.34
N ASN A 148 6.36 -7.88 -10.16
CA ASN A 148 7.20 -7.62 -8.98
C ASN A 148 7.51 -8.95 -8.30
N TYR A 149 8.78 -9.26 -8.08
CA TYR A 149 9.24 -10.56 -7.56
C TYR A 149 9.91 -10.39 -6.21
N LEU A 150 9.48 -11.21 -5.24
CA LEU A 150 10.11 -11.28 -3.93
C LEU A 150 11.23 -12.32 -3.97
N ALA A 151 12.44 -11.90 -3.62
CA ALA A 151 13.61 -12.77 -3.66
C ALA A 151 14.54 -12.53 -2.46
N SER A 152 15.41 -13.49 -2.15
CA SER A 152 16.44 -13.27 -1.14
C SER A 152 17.44 -12.20 -1.61
N PRO A 153 18.07 -11.43 -0.71
CA PRO A 153 19.09 -10.44 -1.09
C PRO A 153 20.17 -10.93 -2.08
N PRO A 154 20.73 -12.15 -2.01
CA PRO A 154 21.66 -12.64 -3.03
C PRO A 154 21.01 -12.79 -4.41
N LEU A 155 19.75 -13.25 -4.49
CA LEU A 155 19.01 -13.33 -5.75
C LEU A 155 18.67 -11.94 -6.31
N VAL A 156 18.40 -10.95 -5.45
CA VAL A 156 18.23 -9.55 -5.88
C VAL A 156 19.50 -9.07 -6.62
N VAL A 157 20.69 -9.36 -6.09
CA VAL A 157 21.96 -9.05 -6.77
C VAL A 157 22.10 -9.86 -8.07
N ALA A 158 21.77 -11.16 -8.07
CA ALA A 158 21.86 -12.00 -9.27
C ALA A 158 20.96 -11.48 -10.42
N TYR A 159 19.71 -11.13 -10.13
CA TYR A 159 18.79 -10.57 -11.13
C TYR A 159 19.17 -9.14 -11.54
N ALA A 160 19.83 -8.37 -10.67
CA ALA A 160 20.42 -7.09 -11.09
C ALA A 160 21.50 -7.32 -12.15
N LEU A 161 22.41 -8.27 -11.93
CA LEU A 161 23.48 -8.60 -12.88
C LEU A 161 22.91 -9.12 -14.21
N ALA A 162 21.91 -10.02 -14.15
CA ALA A 162 21.26 -10.55 -15.36
C ALA A 162 20.46 -9.48 -16.13
N GLY A 163 19.90 -8.48 -15.43
CA GLY A 163 19.09 -7.40 -16.02
C GLY A 163 17.71 -7.83 -16.53
N THR A 164 17.34 -9.10 -16.39
CA THR A 164 16.05 -9.67 -16.78
C THR A 164 15.63 -10.76 -15.80
N VAL A 165 14.31 -10.95 -15.60
CA VAL A 165 13.76 -12.14 -14.92
C VAL A 165 13.52 -13.30 -15.90
N ASP A 166 13.58 -13.05 -17.20
CA ASP A 166 13.47 -14.05 -18.25
C ASP A 166 14.84 -14.68 -18.51
N ILE A 167 15.32 -15.46 -17.55
CA ILE A 167 16.61 -16.16 -17.57
C ILE A 167 16.52 -17.44 -16.74
N ASP A 168 17.00 -18.56 -17.28
CA ASP A 168 17.25 -19.76 -16.50
C ASP A 168 18.61 -19.64 -15.77
N LEU A 169 18.58 -19.14 -14.54
CA LEU A 169 19.78 -18.98 -13.69
C LEU A 169 20.55 -20.30 -13.44
N ALA A 170 19.97 -21.46 -13.70
CA ALA A 170 20.66 -22.74 -13.56
C ALA A 170 21.54 -23.08 -14.78
N THR A 171 21.11 -22.70 -15.98
CA THR A 171 21.72 -23.16 -17.24
C THR A 171 22.28 -22.03 -18.11
N GLU A 172 21.86 -20.78 -17.89
CA GLU A 172 22.30 -19.61 -18.64
C GLU A 172 23.33 -18.78 -17.86
N PRO A 173 24.30 -18.15 -18.54
CA PRO A 173 25.25 -17.24 -17.91
C PRO A 173 24.56 -15.95 -17.46
N ILE A 174 24.94 -15.45 -16.28
CA ILE A 174 24.46 -14.16 -15.75
C ILE A 174 25.16 -12.99 -16.45
N GLY A 175 26.36 -13.22 -16.97
CA GLY A 175 27.10 -12.24 -17.75
C GLY A 175 28.43 -12.79 -18.22
N THR A 176 29.22 -11.92 -18.84
CA THR A 176 30.55 -12.25 -19.36
C THR A 176 31.61 -11.65 -18.45
N GLY A 177 32.56 -12.47 -18.01
CA GLY A 177 33.67 -12.03 -17.17
C GLY A 177 34.67 -11.16 -17.93
N LYS A 178 35.58 -10.52 -17.18
CA LYS A 178 36.68 -9.71 -17.74
C LYS A 178 37.67 -10.50 -18.61
N ASP A 179 37.65 -11.83 -18.51
CA ASP A 179 38.41 -12.78 -19.33
C ASP A 179 37.68 -13.17 -20.63
N GLY A 180 36.44 -12.70 -20.83
CA GLY A 180 35.60 -13.06 -21.97
C GLY A 180 34.80 -14.35 -21.77
N GLU A 181 34.94 -15.03 -20.64
CA GLU A 181 34.28 -16.30 -20.37
C GLU A 181 32.88 -16.11 -19.76
N PRO A 182 31.91 -17.00 -20.06
CA PRO A 182 30.60 -16.96 -19.44
C PRO A 182 30.68 -17.23 -17.94
N VAL A 183 30.04 -16.38 -17.13
CA VAL A 183 29.92 -16.56 -15.68
C VAL A 183 28.51 -17.00 -15.31
N TYR A 184 28.37 -18.15 -14.67
CA TYR A 184 27.10 -18.69 -14.22
C TYR A 184 26.85 -18.35 -12.75
N LEU A 185 25.58 -18.41 -12.31
CA LEU A 185 25.23 -18.17 -10.90
C LEU A 185 26.03 -19.06 -9.95
N ARG A 186 26.19 -20.34 -10.31
CA ARG A 186 26.95 -21.34 -9.53
C ARG A 186 28.41 -20.97 -9.30
N ASP A 187 29.01 -20.14 -10.17
CA ASP A 187 30.42 -19.75 -10.07
C ASP A 187 30.64 -18.65 -9.02
N ILE A 188 29.58 -17.89 -8.72
CA ILE A 188 29.62 -16.72 -7.83
C ILE A 188 28.72 -16.88 -6.59
N TRP A 189 27.96 -17.98 -6.47
CA TRP A 189 27.12 -18.23 -5.33
C TRP A 189 27.96 -18.57 -4.08
N PRO A 190 27.77 -17.88 -2.94
CA PRO A 190 28.51 -18.18 -1.73
C PRO A 190 28.03 -19.48 -1.08
N SER A 191 28.98 -20.26 -0.56
CA SER A 191 28.66 -21.43 0.26
C SER A 191 28.15 -21.01 1.64
N GLN A 192 27.40 -21.92 2.28
CA GLN A 192 26.93 -21.70 3.65
C GLN A 192 28.08 -21.57 4.67
N GLN A 193 29.23 -22.18 4.39
CA GLN A 193 30.41 -22.07 5.26
C GLN A 193 31.03 -20.67 5.16
N GLU A 194 31.23 -20.15 3.95
CA GLU A 194 31.74 -18.78 3.74
C GLU A 194 30.86 -17.73 4.43
N ILE A 195 29.54 -17.86 4.34
CA ILE A 195 28.59 -16.96 5.01
C ILE A 195 28.76 -17.01 6.53
N ARG A 196 28.79 -18.22 7.12
CA ARG A 196 28.92 -18.38 8.58
C ARG A 196 30.24 -17.83 9.10
N ASP A 197 31.34 -18.10 8.41
CA ASP A 197 32.66 -17.64 8.84
C ASP A 197 32.77 -16.12 8.74
N THR A 198 32.20 -15.53 7.68
CA THR A 198 32.15 -14.07 7.52
C THR A 198 31.32 -13.41 8.63
N ILE A 199 30.15 -13.98 8.98
CA ILE A 199 29.31 -13.47 10.09
C ILE A 199 30.09 -13.51 11.41
N ARG A 200 30.72 -14.64 11.73
CA ARG A 200 31.51 -14.79 12.97
C ARG A 200 32.66 -13.79 13.05
N ALA A 201 33.26 -13.44 11.92
CA ALA A 201 34.38 -12.50 11.86
C ALA A 201 33.96 -11.02 11.90
N SER A 202 32.71 -10.69 11.55
CA SER A 202 32.25 -9.31 11.31
C SER A 202 31.12 -8.83 12.23
N MET A 203 30.67 -9.66 13.16
CA MET A 203 29.58 -9.32 14.09
C MET A 203 29.98 -9.60 15.54
N SER A 204 29.73 -8.63 16.42
CA SER A 204 29.93 -8.75 17.85
C SER A 204 28.82 -8.04 18.64
N PRO A 205 28.53 -8.42 19.90
CA PRO A 205 27.55 -7.72 20.73
C PRO A 205 27.84 -6.22 20.90
N GLU A 206 29.11 -5.85 21.04
CA GLU A 206 29.57 -4.47 21.23
C GLU A 206 29.19 -3.57 20.04
N LEU A 207 29.11 -4.16 18.84
CA LEU A 207 28.63 -3.46 17.65
C LEU A 207 27.18 -2.98 17.84
N PHE A 208 26.31 -3.82 18.40
CA PHE A 208 24.91 -3.48 18.64
C PHE A 208 24.80 -2.42 19.73
N GLU A 209 25.49 -2.60 20.85
CA GLU A 209 25.49 -1.63 21.95
C GLU A 209 25.88 -0.23 21.47
N ARG A 210 26.96 -0.13 20.69
CA ARG A 210 27.45 1.14 20.16
C ARG A 210 26.44 1.82 19.24
N GLU A 211 25.86 1.10 18.29
CA GLU A 211 24.94 1.71 17.32
C GLU A 211 23.59 2.10 17.96
N TYR A 212 23.10 1.33 18.93
CA TYR A 212 21.84 1.64 19.62
C TYR A 212 21.96 2.72 20.71
N ALA A 213 23.15 2.94 21.28
CA ALA A 213 23.39 4.03 22.23
C ALA A 213 23.13 5.43 21.64
N GLN A 214 23.10 5.57 20.31
CA GLN A 214 22.97 6.83 19.60
C GLN A 214 21.57 7.06 19.00
N VAL A 215 20.57 6.23 19.31
CA VAL A 215 19.23 6.34 18.66
C VAL A 215 18.56 7.70 18.90
N PHE A 216 18.68 8.27 20.10
CA PHE A 216 18.02 9.54 20.42
C PHE A 216 18.84 10.78 20.11
N ASN A 217 20.17 10.68 20.12
CA ASN A 217 21.07 11.83 20.04
C ASN A 217 21.91 11.87 18.77
N GLY A 218 21.89 10.81 17.95
CA GLY A 218 22.79 10.63 16.81
C GLY A 218 22.41 11.39 15.53
N ASN A 219 21.48 12.36 15.60
CA ASN A 219 21.08 13.19 14.46
C ASN A 219 20.89 14.65 14.93
N GLU A 220 21.87 15.51 14.60
CA GLU A 220 21.85 16.93 14.98
C GLU A 220 20.67 17.69 14.35
N THR A 221 20.32 17.38 13.10
CA THR A 221 19.16 17.99 12.41
C THR A 221 17.85 17.67 13.12
N TRP A 222 17.70 16.43 13.63
CA TRP A 222 16.53 16.05 14.42
C TRP A 222 16.49 16.79 15.76
N ASN A 223 17.63 16.87 16.45
CA ASN A 223 17.74 17.55 17.74
C ASN A 223 17.49 19.06 17.64
N ALA A 224 17.72 19.65 16.47
CA ALA A 224 17.52 21.07 16.19
C ALA A 224 16.06 21.44 15.85
N VAL A 225 15.14 20.46 15.73
CA VAL A 225 13.73 20.75 15.47
C VAL A 225 13.11 21.43 16.70
N GLU A 226 12.66 22.67 16.53
CA GLU A 226 11.94 23.39 17.58
C GLU A 226 10.55 22.76 17.80
N VAL A 227 10.23 22.47 19.06
CA VAL A 227 8.94 21.88 19.45
C VAL A 227 8.19 22.87 20.35
N PRO A 228 6.94 23.25 20.01
CA PRO A 228 6.15 24.13 20.86
C PRO A 228 5.84 23.47 22.21
N SER A 229 5.77 24.27 23.28
CA SER A 229 5.39 23.81 24.61
C SER A 229 3.86 23.83 24.80
N GLY A 230 3.29 22.78 25.38
CA GLY A 230 1.88 22.71 25.74
C GLY A 230 1.33 21.28 25.72
N GLU A 231 0.15 21.08 26.30
CA GLU A 231 -0.54 19.78 26.28
C GLU A 231 -1.47 19.61 25.07
N LEU A 232 -1.90 20.71 24.46
CA LEU A 232 -2.78 20.73 23.29
C LEU A 232 -1.98 21.06 22.03
N TYR A 233 -2.26 20.32 20.95
CA TYR A 233 -1.64 20.56 19.65
C TYR A 233 -2.17 21.86 19.04
N ALA A 234 -1.27 22.79 18.71
CA ALA A 234 -1.63 24.04 18.04
C ALA A 234 -1.78 23.79 16.52
N TRP A 235 -3.02 23.56 16.07
CA TRP A 235 -3.30 23.36 14.65
C TRP A 235 -2.96 24.60 13.82
N ASP A 236 -2.13 24.43 12.80
CA ASP A 236 -1.86 25.46 11.80
C ASP A 236 -2.83 25.27 10.60
N PRO A 237 -3.77 26.20 10.37
CA PRO A 237 -4.73 26.10 9.25
C PRO A 237 -4.05 26.14 7.87
N LYS A 238 -2.81 26.60 7.77
CA LYS A 238 -2.04 26.60 6.51
C LYS A 238 -1.29 25.30 6.26
N SER A 239 -1.22 24.41 7.26
CA SER A 239 -0.51 23.15 7.13
C SER A 239 -1.20 22.25 6.11
N THR A 240 -0.41 21.78 5.15
CA THR A 240 -0.85 20.77 4.17
C THR A 240 -0.43 19.36 4.59
N TYR A 241 0.18 19.19 5.77
CA TYR A 241 0.65 17.92 6.32
C TYR A 241 -0.15 17.44 7.53
N ILE A 242 -0.47 18.34 8.45
CA ILE A 242 -1.17 18.03 9.70
C ILE A 242 -2.39 18.95 9.79
N GLN A 243 -3.59 18.37 9.77
CA GLN A 243 -4.86 19.10 9.90
C GLN A 243 -5.75 18.46 10.94
N GLU A 244 -6.55 19.27 11.62
CA GLU A 244 -7.54 18.80 12.58
C GLU A 244 -8.60 17.95 11.85
N PRO A 245 -8.72 16.64 12.14
CA PRO A 245 -9.67 15.81 11.45
C PRO A 245 -11.10 16.05 11.97
N PRO A 246 -12.13 15.93 11.12
CA PRO A 246 -13.51 16.27 11.49
C PRO A 246 -14.21 15.18 12.33
N PHE A 247 -13.48 14.14 12.77
CA PHE A 247 -14.06 12.95 13.40
C PHE A 247 -14.94 13.23 14.62
N PHE A 248 -14.72 14.34 15.33
CA PHE A 248 -15.42 14.66 16.57
C PHE A 248 -16.36 15.88 16.48
N GLN A 249 -16.46 16.57 15.33
CA GLN A 249 -17.14 17.88 15.22
C GLN A 249 -18.64 17.84 15.56
N HIS A 250 -19.29 16.69 15.41
CA HIS A 250 -20.72 16.50 15.69
C HIS A 250 -20.98 15.49 16.81
N MET A 251 -19.96 15.22 17.63
CA MET A 251 -20.04 14.21 18.68
C MET A 251 -20.66 14.78 19.96
N GLY A 252 -21.83 14.24 20.34
CA GLY A 252 -22.42 14.47 21.67
C GLY A 252 -21.83 13.57 22.78
N PRO A 253 -22.07 13.94 24.06
CA PRO A 253 -21.60 13.17 25.22
C PRO A 253 -22.22 11.77 25.28
N GLU A 254 -23.47 11.64 24.82
CA GLU A 254 -24.15 10.35 24.64
C GLU A 254 -24.16 9.93 23.16
N PRO A 255 -24.12 8.63 22.86
CA PRO A 255 -24.23 8.14 21.48
C PRO A 255 -25.64 8.33 20.92
N GLU A 256 -25.72 8.64 19.63
CA GLU A 256 -26.99 8.60 18.91
C GLU A 256 -27.51 7.15 18.81
N PRO A 257 -28.85 6.93 18.81
CA PRO A 257 -29.41 5.61 18.58
C PRO A 257 -28.98 5.05 17.23
N VAL A 258 -28.64 3.75 17.19
CA VAL A 258 -28.40 3.04 15.94
C VAL A 258 -29.68 3.03 15.13
N ARG A 259 -29.59 3.42 13.86
CA ARG A 259 -30.69 3.43 12.89
C ARG A 259 -30.42 2.47 11.74
N ASP A 260 -31.49 2.05 11.10
CA ASP A 260 -31.41 1.34 9.82
C ASP A 260 -30.78 2.27 8.76
N ILE A 261 -30.01 1.69 7.83
CA ILE A 261 -29.41 2.45 6.73
C ILE A 261 -30.41 2.42 5.58
N ARG A 262 -31.01 3.56 5.24
CA ARG A 262 -32.09 3.66 4.23
C ARG A 262 -31.64 4.42 3.00
N ASP A 263 -32.18 4.03 1.86
CA ASP A 263 -32.00 4.68 0.56
C ASP A 263 -30.52 4.93 0.17
N ALA A 264 -29.64 3.98 0.51
CA ALA A 264 -28.22 4.08 0.25
C ALA A 264 -27.87 3.78 -1.22
N ARG A 265 -26.79 4.41 -1.71
CA ARG A 265 -26.21 4.16 -3.04
C ARG A 265 -24.85 3.46 -2.95
N VAL A 266 -24.53 2.63 -3.94
CA VAL A 266 -23.23 1.96 -4.04
C VAL A 266 -22.19 2.93 -4.58
N LEU A 267 -21.19 3.27 -3.76
CA LEU A 267 -20.05 4.10 -4.20
C LEU A 267 -19.07 3.30 -5.07
N GLY A 268 -18.93 2.00 -4.80
CA GLY A 268 -18.09 1.09 -5.56
C GLY A 268 -18.55 -0.36 -5.45
N LEU A 269 -18.55 -1.05 -6.60
CA LEU A 269 -18.80 -2.49 -6.69
C LEU A 269 -17.50 -3.16 -7.15
N PHE A 270 -16.83 -3.84 -6.24
CA PHE A 270 -15.51 -4.39 -6.48
C PHE A 270 -15.51 -5.93 -6.57
N GLY A 271 -14.45 -6.48 -7.17
CA GLY A 271 -14.22 -7.93 -7.21
C GLY A 271 -13.52 -8.46 -5.96
N ASP A 272 -12.83 -9.59 -6.15
CA ASP A 272 -12.05 -10.26 -5.11
C ASP A 272 -10.72 -9.55 -4.81
N SER A 273 -10.17 -9.81 -3.62
CA SER A 273 -8.83 -9.46 -3.16
C SER A 273 -8.48 -7.97 -3.32
N VAL A 274 -9.47 -7.09 -3.12
CA VAL A 274 -9.25 -5.63 -3.06
C VAL A 274 -8.37 -5.31 -1.86
N THR A 275 -7.08 -5.10 -2.11
CA THR A 275 -6.11 -4.75 -1.08
C THR A 275 -6.37 -3.37 -0.45
N THR A 276 -5.83 -3.15 0.75
CA THR A 276 -5.79 -1.81 1.37
C THR A 276 -4.95 -0.79 0.60
N ASP A 277 -4.07 -1.21 -0.32
CA ASP A 277 -3.39 -0.32 -1.25
C ASP A 277 -4.33 0.18 -2.37
N HIS A 278 -5.37 -0.60 -2.72
CA HIS A 278 -6.43 -0.12 -3.60
C HIS A 278 -7.35 0.88 -2.90
N ILE A 279 -7.70 0.59 -1.64
CA ILE A 279 -8.62 1.42 -0.84
C ILE A 279 -7.95 2.74 -0.41
N SER A 280 -6.69 2.69 0.02
CA SER A 280 -5.97 3.87 0.51
C SER A 280 -4.51 3.78 0.06
N PRO A 281 -4.15 4.17 -1.17
CA PRO A 281 -2.79 4.13 -1.68
C PRO A 281 -1.81 4.90 -0.77
N ALA A 282 -0.55 4.47 -0.72
CA ALA A 282 0.49 5.14 0.06
C ALA A 282 1.58 5.79 -0.81
N GLY A 283 1.65 5.43 -2.09
CA GLY A 283 2.68 5.88 -3.02
C GLY A 283 2.41 7.27 -3.59
N ALA A 284 2.86 7.49 -4.82
CA ALA A 284 2.78 8.77 -5.51
C ALA A 284 1.33 9.26 -5.66
N ILE A 285 1.16 10.58 -5.64
CA ILE A 285 -0.12 11.25 -5.90
C ILE A 285 -0.28 11.41 -7.42
N GLU A 286 -1.40 10.92 -7.96
CA GLU A 286 -1.71 11.02 -9.39
C GLU A 286 -1.91 12.50 -9.81
N PRO A 287 -1.22 13.00 -10.85
CA PRO A 287 -1.28 14.41 -11.24
C PRO A 287 -2.67 14.96 -11.56
N ASP A 288 -3.52 14.15 -12.19
CA ASP A 288 -4.87 14.57 -12.60
C ASP A 288 -5.95 14.12 -11.60
N GLY A 289 -5.53 13.70 -10.40
CA GLY A 289 -6.39 13.20 -9.35
C GLY A 289 -6.93 14.30 -8.41
N PRO A 290 -8.01 14.03 -7.65
CA PRO A 290 -8.61 15.00 -6.74
C PRO A 290 -7.62 15.55 -5.69
N ALA A 291 -6.74 14.72 -5.16
CA ALA A 291 -5.73 15.13 -4.17
C ALA A 291 -4.68 16.09 -4.75
N ALA A 292 -4.27 15.89 -6.00
CA ALA A 292 -3.36 16.80 -6.69
C ALA A 292 -4.02 18.15 -6.95
N ARG A 293 -5.29 18.18 -7.38
CA ARG A 293 -6.06 19.42 -7.53
C ARG A 293 -6.10 20.20 -6.21
N TRP A 294 -6.44 19.54 -5.11
CA TRP A 294 -6.46 20.17 -3.78
C TRP A 294 -5.09 20.74 -3.38
N LEU A 295 -4.00 19.99 -3.59
CA LEU A 295 -2.64 20.46 -3.27
C LEU A 295 -2.26 21.70 -4.10
N LEU A 296 -2.59 21.72 -5.39
CA LEU A 296 -2.34 22.87 -6.26
C LEU A 296 -3.15 24.10 -5.86
N GLU A 297 -4.44 23.93 -5.54
CA GLU A 297 -5.30 24.99 -5.04
C GLU A 297 -4.79 25.59 -3.73
N HIS A 298 -4.07 24.81 -2.93
CA HIS A 298 -3.42 25.24 -1.69
C HIS A 298 -1.94 25.66 -1.89
N GLY A 299 -1.52 25.89 -3.14
CA GLY A 299 -0.21 26.45 -3.46
C GLY A 299 0.97 25.48 -3.32
N VAL A 300 0.73 24.17 -3.23
CA VAL A 300 1.80 23.17 -3.13
C VAL A 300 2.24 22.73 -4.54
N PRO A 301 3.48 23.05 -4.95
CA PRO A 301 3.98 22.67 -6.27
C PRO A 301 4.17 21.15 -6.38
N ARG A 302 4.14 20.62 -7.61
CA ARG A 302 4.26 19.16 -7.87
C ARG A 302 5.50 18.51 -7.26
N SER A 303 6.62 19.23 -7.21
CA SER A 303 7.86 18.77 -6.57
C SER A 303 7.72 18.50 -5.07
N GLU A 304 6.71 19.08 -4.42
CA GLU A 304 6.48 19.01 -2.98
C GLU A 304 5.25 18.18 -2.59
N TRP A 305 4.51 17.62 -3.55
CA TRP A 305 3.35 16.77 -3.25
C TRP A 305 3.69 15.59 -2.34
N ASN A 306 4.90 15.06 -2.47
CA ASN A 306 5.38 13.89 -1.74
C ASN A 306 4.47 12.68 -2.04
N THR A 307 4.23 11.80 -1.08
CA THR A 307 3.38 10.60 -1.24
C THR A 307 2.11 10.69 -0.39
N TYR A 308 1.08 9.92 -0.73
CA TYR A 308 -0.09 9.77 0.14
C TYR A 308 0.30 9.32 1.55
N GLY A 309 1.30 8.43 1.68
CA GLY A 309 1.81 7.99 2.97
C GLY A 309 2.33 9.15 3.85
N SER A 310 2.98 10.15 3.25
CA SER A 310 3.46 11.34 3.96
C SER A 310 2.34 12.30 4.36
N ARG A 311 1.18 12.24 3.69
CA ARG A 311 0.04 13.14 3.89
C ARG A 311 -1.00 12.60 4.86
N ARG A 312 -0.70 11.51 5.59
CA ARG A 312 -1.62 10.84 6.53
C ARG A 312 -2.09 11.68 7.71
N GLY A 313 -1.41 12.78 8.02
CA GLY A 313 -1.88 13.75 9.03
C GLY A 313 -2.90 14.75 8.47
N ASN A 314 -3.17 14.73 7.17
CA ASN A 314 -4.09 15.65 6.50
C ASN A 314 -5.25 14.86 5.89
N HIS A 315 -6.43 15.01 6.49
CA HIS A 315 -7.62 14.28 6.06
C HIS A 315 -8.12 14.69 4.68
N GLU A 316 -7.96 15.96 4.28
CA GLU A 316 -8.38 16.47 2.97
C GLU A 316 -7.67 15.74 1.82
N VAL A 317 -6.36 15.49 1.97
CA VAL A 317 -5.58 14.74 0.98
C VAL A 317 -5.96 13.26 1.01
N MET A 318 -6.11 12.69 2.20
CA MET A 318 -6.33 11.25 2.34
C MET A 318 -7.74 10.79 1.92
N MET A 319 -8.79 11.58 2.18
CA MET A 319 -10.14 11.29 1.69
C MET A 319 -10.24 11.40 0.17
N ARG A 320 -9.52 12.35 -0.44
CA ARG A 320 -9.35 12.47 -1.90
C ARG A 320 -8.54 11.33 -2.52
N GLY A 321 -7.57 10.81 -1.76
CA GLY A 321 -6.77 9.65 -2.15
C GLY A 321 -7.48 8.31 -1.96
N THR A 322 -8.63 8.28 -1.27
CA THR A 322 -9.35 7.03 -0.98
C THR A 322 -9.99 6.49 -2.25
N PHE A 323 -9.72 5.22 -2.54
CA PHE A 323 -10.00 4.52 -3.79
C PHE A 323 -9.34 5.13 -5.03
N ALA A 324 -8.29 5.96 -4.88
CA ALA A 324 -7.60 6.60 -6.01
C ALA A 324 -6.46 5.76 -6.62
N ASN A 325 -6.37 4.47 -6.29
CA ASN A 325 -5.33 3.61 -6.86
C ASN A 325 -5.58 3.42 -8.36
N ILE A 326 -4.54 3.63 -9.18
CA ILE A 326 -4.59 3.56 -10.65
C ILE A 326 -4.95 2.16 -11.20
N ARG A 327 -4.84 1.11 -10.38
CA ARG A 327 -5.17 -0.28 -10.73
C ARG A 327 -6.48 -0.77 -10.12
N LEU A 328 -7.21 0.10 -9.43
CA LEU A 328 -8.53 -0.27 -8.92
C LEU A 328 -9.47 -0.55 -10.10
N ARG A 329 -10.26 -1.63 -9.99
CA ARG A 329 -11.25 -2.03 -11.00
C ARG A 329 -12.63 -2.02 -10.36
N ASN A 330 -13.47 -1.11 -10.81
CA ASN A 330 -14.84 -0.96 -10.33
C ASN A 330 -15.81 -1.51 -11.38
N LYS A 331 -16.62 -2.51 -11.01
CA LYS A 331 -17.60 -3.16 -11.90
C LYS A 331 -18.71 -2.21 -12.35
N LEU A 332 -18.89 -1.05 -11.69
CA LEU A 332 -19.82 0.00 -12.14
C LEU A 332 -19.36 0.69 -13.43
N VAL A 333 -18.06 0.64 -13.74
CA VAL A 333 -17.43 1.29 -14.91
C VAL A 333 -16.52 0.29 -15.64
N PRO A 334 -17.10 -0.77 -16.23
CA PRO A 334 -16.32 -1.87 -16.80
C PRO A 334 -15.37 -1.38 -17.89
N GLY A 335 -14.13 -1.87 -17.87
CA GLY A 335 -13.08 -1.50 -18.83
C GLY A 335 -12.25 -0.26 -18.45
N ILE A 336 -12.59 0.43 -17.34
CA ILE A 336 -11.82 1.57 -16.85
C ILE A 336 -11.03 1.16 -15.60
N GLU A 337 -9.70 1.28 -15.65
CA GLU A 337 -8.84 1.15 -14.47
C GLU A 337 -8.68 2.50 -13.76
N GLY A 338 -8.56 2.46 -12.44
CA GLY A 338 -8.35 3.63 -11.59
C GLY A 338 -9.50 3.92 -10.66
N GLY A 339 -9.39 5.05 -9.94
CA GLY A 339 -10.37 5.49 -8.95
C GLY A 339 -11.63 6.10 -9.56
N PHE A 340 -12.34 5.37 -10.41
CA PHE A 340 -13.55 5.81 -11.11
C PHE A 340 -14.82 5.12 -10.62
N THR A 341 -15.95 5.81 -10.71
CA THR A 341 -17.29 5.31 -10.41
C THR A 341 -18.36 6.09 -11.18
N VAL A 342 -19.63 5.75 -10.97
CA VAL A 342 -20.78 6.45 -11.55
C VAL A 342 -21.49 7.26 -10.48
N TYR A 343 -21.78 8.53 -10.76
CA TYR A 343 -22.73 9.32 -9.98
C TYR A 343 -24.14 9.07 -10.50
N PHE A 344 -24.90 8.19 -9.84
CA PHE A 344 -26.20 7.71 -10.33
C PHE A 344 -27.22 8.82 -10.65
N PRO A 345 -27.36 9.90 -9.87
CA PRO A 345 -28.32 10.95 -10.19
C PRO A 345 -28.15 11.60 -11.58
N THR A 346 -26.93 11.63 -12.12
CA THR A 346 -26.67 12.15 -13.48
C THR A 346 -26.23 11.08 -14.47
N GLY A 347 -25.84 9.89 -14.01
CA GLY A 347 -25.23 8.83 -14.81
C GLY A 347 -23.78 9.11 -15.24
N GLU A 348 -23.16 10.18 -14.73
CA GLU A 348 -21.81 10.61 -15.11
C GLU A 348 -20.73 9.71 -14.48
N THR A 349 -19.78 9.25 -15.30
CA THR A 349 -18.55 8.60 -14.82
C THR A 349 -17.56 9.64 -14.33
N MET A 350 -17.10 9.53 -13.09
CA MET A 350 -16.16 10.49 -12.46
C MET A 350 -15.25 9.81 -11.44
N ARG A 351 -14.35 10.59 -10.82
CA ARG A 351 -13.50 10.09 -9.73
C ARG A 351 -14.34 9.77 -8.50
N ILE A 352 -13.96 8.73 -7.75
CA ILE A 352 -14.73 8.27 -6.58
C ILE A 352 -14.91 9.39 -5.53
N TRP A 353 -13.87 10.19 -5.27
CA TRP A 353 -14.00 11.33 -4.37
C TRP A 353 -15.04 12.35 -4.87
N ASP A 354 -15.02 12.70 -6.15
CA ASP A 354 -15.94 13.69 -6.72
C ASP A 354 -17.40 13.22 -6.63
N ALA A 355 -17.64 11.92 -6.80
CA ALA A 355 -18.96 11.32 -6.59
C ALA A 355 -19.36 11.31 -5.11
N ALA A 356 -18.45 10.94 -4.21
CA ALA A 356 -18.68 10.91 -2.77
C ALA A 356 -19.02 12.30 -2.22
N GLU A 357 -18.30 13.34 -2.64
CA GLU A 357 -18.55 14.73 -2.27
C GLU A 357 -19.96 15.20 -2.67
N ARG A 358 -20.41 14.84 -3.88
CA ARG A 358 -21.79 15.15 -4.33
C ARG A 358 -22.83 14.43 -3.47
N TYR A 359 -22.65 13.15 -3.19
CA TYR A 359 -23.58 12.39 -2.34
C TYR A 359 -23.61 12.89 -0.90
N LEU A 360 -22.47 13.30 -0.33
CA LEU A 360 -22.38 13.90 0.99
C LEU A 360 -23.20 15.20 1.05
N ARG A 361 -23.06 16.07 0.04
CA ARG A 361 -23.86 17.30 -0.06
C ARG A 361 -25.36 17.02 -0.16
N ASP A 362 -25.72 15.97 -0.90
CA ASP A 362 -27.11 15.59 -1.12
C ASP A 362 -27.67 14.73 0.04
N GLY A 363 -26.87 14.42 1.07
CA GLY A 363 -27.29 13.66 2.25
C GLY A 363 -27.58 12.18 1.99
N THR A 364 -27.07 11.63 0.89
CA THR A 364 -27.33 10.23 0.49
C THR A 364 -26.33 9.28 1.17
N PRO A 365 -26.78 8.29 1.96
CA PRO A 365 -25.88 7.30 2.54
C PRO A 365 -25.19 6.46 1.46
N LEU A 366 -23.91 6.12 1.69
CA LEU A 366 -23.16 5.29 0.74
C LEU A 366 -22.83 3.92 1.32
N ILE A 367 -22.76 2.93 0.43
CA ILE A 367 -22.23 1.60 0.73
C ILE A 367 -21.16 1.20 -0.29
N VAL A 368 -20.36 0.21 0.08
CA VAL A 368 -19.46 -0.49 -0.86
C VAL A 368 -19.89 -1.95 -0.94
N ILE A 369 -19.84 -2.53 -2.13
CA ILE A 369 -20.02 -3.97 -2.33
C ILE A 369 -18.71 -4.55 -2.86
N ALA A 370 -18.29 -5.70 -2.34
CA ALA A 370 -17.03 -6.34 -2.73
C ALA A 370 -17.14 -7.88 -2.77
N GLY A 371 -16.17 -8.51 -3.44
CA GLY A 371 -16.02 -9.96 -3.43
C GLY A 371 -15.30 -10.46 -2.16
N LYS A 372 -14.44 -11.47 -2.34
CA LYS A 372 -13.69 -12.14 -1.27
C LYS A 372 -12.47 -11.35 -0.83
N GLU A 373 -12.02 -11.59 0.40
CA GLU A 373 -10.77 -11.03 0.96
C GLU A 373 -10.67 -9.49 0.88
N TYR A 374 -11.81 -8.80 1.04
CA TYR A 374 -11.85 -7.35 1.00
C TYR A 374 -10.97 -6.75 2.11
N GLY A 375 -10.04 -5.88 1.72
CA GLY A 375 -9.10 -5.22 2.61
C GLY A 375 -7.82 -6.01 2.90
N THR A 376 -7.42 -6.95 2.06
CA THR A 376 -6.16 -7.69 2.28
C THR A 376 -4.92 -6.79 2.26
N GLY A 377 -3.87 -7.17 2.98
CA GLY A 377 -2.57 -6.48 2.97
C GLY A 377 -2.26 -5.64 4.21
N SER A 378 -2.06 -4.34 4.04
CA SER A 378 -1.53 -3.44 5.07
C SER A 378 -2.55 -3.10 6.15
N SER A 379 -2.11 -2.95 7.41
CA SER A 379 -2.95 -2.56 8.55
C SER A 379 -3.40 -1.09 8.57
N ARG A 380 -3.34 -0.36 7.45
CA ARG A 380 -3.57 1.09 7.42
C ARG A 380 -5.04 1.40 7.76
N ASP A 381 -5.25 2.16 8.83
CA ASP A 381 -6.58 2.58 9.28
C ASP A 381 -7.23 3.62 8.35
N TRP A 382 -6.42 4.33 7.54
CA TRP A 382 -6.90 5.19 6.46
C TRP A 382 -7.74 4.46 5.41
N ALA A 383 -7.61 3.13 5.28
CA ALA A 383 -8.53 2.32 4.48
C ALA A 383 -9.95 2.23 5.08
N ALA A 384 -10.16 2.66 6.33
CA ALA A 384 -11.47 2.81 6.95
C ALA A 384 -11.83 4.29 7.20
N LYS A 385 -10.87 5.12 7.65
CA LYS A 385 -11.09 6.57 7.83
C LYS A 385 -11.48 7.25 6.52
N GLY A 386 -10.82 6.88 5.42
CA GLY A 386 -11.10 7.40 4.09
C GLY A 386 -12.55 7.17 3.66
N PRO A 387 -13.02 5.90 3.58
CA PRO A 387 -14.41 5.60 3.26
C PRO A 387 -15.41 6.24 4.23
N ALA A 388 -15.10 6.32 5.53
CA ALA A 388 -15.96 6.99 6.50
C ALA A 388 -16.12 8.49 6.18
N LEU A 389 -15.02 9.18 5.86
CA LEU A 389 -15.04 10.59 5.43
C LEU A 389 -15.66 10.80 4.05
N GLN A 390 -15.71 9.76 3.22
CA GLN A 390 -16.48 9.75 1.97
C GLN A 390 -17.98 9.49 2.18
N GLY A 391 -18.43 9.24 3.41
CA GLY A 391 -19.85 8.99 3.72
C GLY A 391 -20.29 7.53 3.63
N VAL A 392 -19.35 6.58 3.50
CA VAL A 392 -19.65 5.14 3.49
C VAL A 392 -20.12 4.71 4.87
N ARG A 393 -21.32 4.13 4.94
CA ARG A 393 -21.98 3.66 6.18
C ARG A 393 -21.88 2.17 6.38
N ALA A 394 -21.80 1.39 5.30
CA ALA A 394 -21.63 -0.06 5.35
C ALA A 394 -20.80 -0.59 4.18
N VAL A 395 -20.22 -1.77 4.38
CA VAL A 395 -19.57 -2.55 3.32
C VAL A 395 -20.21 -3.93 3.31
N ILE A 396 -20.70 -4.40 2.15
CA ILE A 396 -21.20 -5.75 1.96
C ILE A 396 -20.17 -6.54 1.14
N ALA A 397 -19.56 -7.56 1.72
CA ALA A 397 -18.53 -8.36 1.05
C ALA A 397 -18.79 -9.87 1.16
N GLU A 398 -18.19 -10.68 0.30
CA GLU A 398 -18.22 -12.14 0.48
C GLU A 398 -17.32 -12.58 1.64
N SER A 399 -16.19 -11.88 1.86
CA SER A 399 -15.37 -12.03 3.06
C SER A 399 -14.44 -10.84 3.26
N PHE A 400 -13.98 -10.66 4.50
CA PHE A 400 -13.05 -9.60 4.88
C PHE A 400 -11.71 -10.15 5.39
N GLU A 401 -10.63 -9.40 5.15
CA GLU A 401 -9.41 -9.57 5.94
C GLU A 401 -9.62 -9.05 7.37
N ARG A 402 -9.06 -9.76 8.35
CA ARG A 402 -9.29 -9.58 9.80
C ARG A 402 -9.00 -8.16 10.29
N ILE A 403 -7.86 -7.58 9.93
CA ILE A 403 -7.45 -6.24 10.38
C ILE A 403 -8.35 -5.19 9.74
N HIS A 404 -8.60 -5.30 8.43
CA HIS A 404 -9.44 -4.33 7.75
C HIS A 404 -10.88 -4.30 8.29
N ARG A 405 -11.50 -5.46 8.51
CA ARG A 405 -12.82 -5.55 9.15
C ARG A 405 -12.86 -4.82 10.49
N SER A 406 -11.83 -5.02 11.32
CA SER A 406 -11.73 -4.37 12.63
C SER A 406 -11.59 -2.85 12.51
N ASN A 407 -10.85 -2.36 11.50
CA ASN A 407 -10.72 -0.93 11.23
C ASN A 407 -12.05 -0.30 10.76
N LEU A 408 -12.85 -1.01 9.94
CA LEU A 408 -14.18 -0.55 9.54
C LEU A 408 -15.08 -0.32 10.76
N VAL A 409 -15.15 -1.31 11.66
CA VAL A 409 -15.88 -1.19 12.93
C VAL A 409 -15.35 -0.04 13.78
N GLY A 410 -14.02 0.10 13.87
CA GLY A 410 -13.36 1.18 14.60
C GLY A 410 -13.72 2.58 14.09
N MET A 411 -14.10 2.71 12.83
CA MET A 411 -14.54 3.96 12.21
C MET A 411 -16.07 4.09 12.08
N GLY A 412 -16.85 3.18 12.68
CA GLY A 412 -18.31 3.23 12.64
C GLY A 412 -18.92 2.81 11.31
N ILE A 413 -18.15 2.17 10.42
CA ILE A 413 -18.67 1.55 9.20
C ILE A 413 -19.12 0.13 9.54
N LEU A 414 -20.31 -0.26 9.10
CA LEU A 414 -20.87 -1.59 9.37
C LEU A 414 -20.34 -2.63 8.35
N PRO A 415 -19.48 -3.58 8.74
CA PRO A 415 -19.12 -4.68 7.85
C PRO A 415 -20.25 -5.72 7.81
N LEU A 416 -20.69 -6.05 6.61
CA LEU A 416 -21.75 -7.01 6.32
C LEU A 416 -21.19 -8.08 5.41
N GLU A 417 -21.47 -9.35 5.71
CA GLU A 417 -20.99 -10.49 4.93
C GLU A 417 -22.17 -11.22 4.31
N PHE A 418 -22.12 -11.49 3.00
CA PHE A 418 -23.11 -12.35 2.34
C PHE A 418 -23.21 -13.72 3.03
N LEU A 419 -24.34 -14.40 2.87
CA LEU A 419 -24.45 -15.77 3.38
C LEU A 419 -23.53 -16.73 2.58
N PRO A 420 -23.14 -17.88 3.15
CA PRO A 420 -22.34 -18.85 2.43
C PRO A 420 -22.98 -19.25 1.09
N GLY A 421 -22.26 -19.02 -0.01
CA GLY A 421 -22.72 -19.31 -1.37
C GLY A 421 -23.44 -18.15 -2.07
N GLU A 422 -23.64 -17.02 -1.38
CA GLU A 422 -24.20 -15.80 -1.96
C GLU A 422 -23.11 -14.76 -2.28
N SER A 423 -23.29 -14.02 -3.37
CA SER A 423 -22.50 -12.86 -3.76
C SER A 423 -23.37 -11.85 -4.50
N ALA A 424 -22.78 -10.71 -4.89
CA ALA A 424 -23.45 -9.76 -5.76
C ALA A 424 -23.89 -10.41 -7.08
N GLU A 425 -23.06 -11.27 -7.67
CA GLU A 425 -23.37 -11.99 -8.91
C GLU A 425 -24.50 -13.01 -8.75
N THR A 426 -24.47 -13.85 -7.70
CA THR A 426 -25.49 -14.90 -7.54
C THR A 426 -26.87 -14.32 -7.24
N LEU A 427 -26.91 -13.15 -6.59
CA LEU A 427 -28.13 -12.39 -6.32
C LEU A 427 -28.51 -11.45 -7.48
N GLY A 428 -27.68 -11.36 -8.52
CA GLY A 428 -27.87 -10.50 -9.68
C GLY A 428 -27.92 -9.01 -9.33
N LEU A 429 -27.14 -8.58 -8.34
CA LEU A 429 -27.01 -7.19 -7.93
C LEU A 429 -26.09 -6.46 -8.92
N SER A 430 -26.62 -5.42 -9.56
CA SER A 430 -25.87 -4.58 -10.49
C SER A 430 -25.07 -3.47 -9.80
N GLY A 431 -25.41 -3.17 -8.54
CA GLY A 431 -24.91 -2.01 -7.79
C GLY A 431 -25.64 -0.71 -8.12
N ARG A 432 -26.58 -0.71 -9.07
CA ARG A 432 -27.39 0.46 -9.45
C ARG A 432 -28.62 0.63 -8.57
N GLU A 433 -28.97 -0.40 -7.82
CA GLU A 433 -30.10 -0.44 -6.91
C GLU A 433 -29.96 0.60 -5.79
N ILE A 434 -31.08 0.89 -5.14
CA ILE A 434 -31.16 1.65 -3.90
C ILE A 434 -31.26 0.64 -2.76
N TYR A 435 -30.37 0.74 -1.78
CA TYR A 435 -30.20 -0.26 -0.73
C TYR A 435 -30.75 0.23 0.61
N THR A 436 -31.52 -0.64 1.27
CA THR A 436 -31.93 -0.47 2.66
C THR A 436 -31.44 -1.65 3.49
N ILE A 437 -30.80 -1.39 4.63
CA ILE A 437 -30.31 -2.40 5.58
C ILE A 437 -31.15 -2.26 6.86
N GLU A 438 -31.99 -3.25 7.10
CA GLU A 438 -32.99 -3.28 8.17
C GLU A 438 -32.55 -4.18 9.33
N GLY A 439 -33.15 -3.97 10.51
CA GLY A 439 -32.94 -4.80 11.69
C GLY A 439 -31.78 -4.35 12.57
N LEU A 440 -31.30 -3.12 12.40
CA LEU A 440 -30.24 -2.53 13.22
C LEU A 440 -30.80 -1.85 14.48
N GLU A 441 -32.03 -1.34 14.40
CA GLU A 441 -32.72 -0.57 15.45
C GLU A 441 -33.17 -1.40 16.65
N GLN A 442 -33.41 -2.71 16.47
CA GLN A 442 -33.94 -3.60 17.51
C GLN A 442 -32.89 -4.03 18.56
N GLY A 443 -31.66 -3.52 18.42
CA GLY A 443 -30.53 -3.84 19.27
C GLY A 443 -29.57 -4.80 18.59
N LEU A 444 -28.33 -4.34 18.38
CA LEU A 444 -27.28 -5.16 17.78
C LEU A 444 -26.74 -6.23 18.74
N ALA A 445 -26.63 -7.46 18.26
CA ALA A 445 -25.87 -8.55 18.89
C ALA A 445 -24.70 -9.01 17.98
N PRO A 446 -23.64 -9.62 18.54
CA PRO A 446 -22.54 -10.12 17.74
C PRO A 446 -22.99 -11.11 16.67
N ARG A 447 -22.51 -10.93 15.44
CA ARG A 447 -22.78 -11.80 14.28
C ARG A 447 -24.26 -12.01 13.94
N GLN A 448 -25.14 -11.09 14.35
CA GLN A 448 -26.56 -11.19 14.05
C GLN A 448 -26.83 -11.12 12.54
N ARG A 449 -28.02 -11.55 12.13
CA ARG A 449 -28.52 -11.34 10.76
C ARG A 449 -29.09 -9.93 10.61
N ALA A 450 -28.94 -9.37 9.42
CA ALA A 450 -29.66 -8.17 8.98
C ALA A 450 -30.30 -8.46 7.62
N GLN A 451 -31.42 -7.81 7.35
CA GLN A 451 -32.13 -7.91 6.08
C GLN A 451 -31.65 -6.78 5.17
N VAL A 452 -31.28 -7.11 3.94
CA VAL A 452 -31.00 -6.11 2.90
C VAL A 452 -32.12 -6.14 1.88
N VAL A 453 -32.58 -4.94 1.50
CA VAL A 453 -33.56 -4.71 0.45
C VAL A 453 -32.89 -3.88 -0.63
N ALA A 454 -32.76 -4.43 -1.84
CA ALA A 454 -32.23 -3.76 -3.01
C ALA A 454 -33.38 -3.51 -4.00
N ARG A 455 -33.72 -2.24 -4.21
CA ARG A 455 -34.80 -1.80 -5.09
C ARG A 455 -34.22 -1.19 -6.36
N ASP A 456 -34.75 -1.54 -7.51
CA ASP A 456 -34.37 -0.86 -8.76
C ASP A 456 -34.73 0.65 -8.72
N GLU A 457 -34.16 1.44 -9.62
CA GLU A 457 -34.45 2.88 -9.69
C GLU A 457 -35.88 3.19 -10.16
N ALA A 458 -36.51 2.23 -10.84
CA ALA A 458 -37.87 2.35 -11.36
C ALA A 458 -38.96 2.00 -10.32
N GLY A 459 -38.58 1.53 -9.13
CA GLY A 459 -39.46 1.05 -8.07
C GLY A 459 -40.19 -0.27 -8.36
N GLY A 460 -39.78 -1.01 -9.39
CA GLY A 460 -40.48 -2.20 -9.89
C GLY A 460 -40.02 -3.51 -9.25
N GLU A 461 -38.75 -3.86 -9.41
CA GLU A 461 -38.15 -5.08 -8.88
C GLU A 461 -37.46 -4.83 -7.52
N GLU A 462 -37.82 -5.64 -6.53
CA GLU A 462 -37.23 -5.63 -5.20
C GLU A 462 -36.60 -6.99 -4.89
N LYS A 463 -35.32 -6.97 -4.50
CA LYS A 463 -34.58 -8.14 -4.07
C LYS A 463 -34.32 -8.07 -2.58
N ARG A 464 -34.68 -9.14 -1.88
CA ARG A 464 -34.48 -9.30 -0.43
C ARG A 464 -33.51 -10.43 -0.17
N PHE A 465 -32.46 -10.17 0.60
CA PHE A 465 -31.48 -11.18 1.01
C PHE A 465 -30.94 -10.86 2.42
N GLU A 466 -30.46 -11.88 3.12
CA GLU A 466 -29.89 -11.71 4.45
C GLU A 466 -28.37 -11.57 4.39
N VAL A 467 -27.81 -10.89 5.38
CA VAL A 467 -26.36 -10.77 5.57
C VAL A 467 -25.98 -11.03 7.03
N THR A 468 -24.75 -11.45 7.27
CA THR A 468 -24.14 -11.47 8.61
C THR A 468 -23.62 -10.08 8.95
N VAL A 469 -24.06 -9.50 10.07
CA VAL A 469 -23.45 -8.30 10.63
C VAL A 469 -22.12 -8.69 11.29
N ARG A 470 -20.99 -8.34 10.69
CA ARG A 470 -19.64 -8.76 11.13
C ARG A 470 -19.08 -7.92 12.29
N LEU A 471 -19.93 -7.65 13.26
CA LEU A 471 -19.54 -7.26 14.63
C LEU A 471 -19.33 -8.57 15.40
N ASP A 472 -18.08 -8.97 15.56
CA ASP A 472 -17.74 -10.33 16.00
C ASP A 472 -17.76 -10.48 17.53
N THR A 473 -17.73 -9.36 18.27
CA THR A 473 -17.71 -9.35 19.75
C THR A 473 -18.64 -8.29 20.36
N PRO A 474 -19.03 -8.42 21.64
CA PRO A 474 -19.79 -7.38 22.34
C PRO A 474 -19.08 -6.02 22.42
N VAL A 475 -17.74 -6.02 22.46
CA VAL A 475 -16.93 -4.80 22.46
C VAL A 475 -17.05 -4.07 21.13
N GLU A 476 -17.04 -4.81 20.02
CA GLU A 476 -17.25 -4.23 18.68
C GLU A 476 -18.66 -3.66 18.50
N VAL A 477 -19.67 -4.32 19.06
CA VAL A 477 -21.03 -3.75 19.14
C VAL A 477 -21.02 -2.43 19.89
N THR A 478 -20.27 -2.34 20.99
CA THR A 478 -20.13 -1.10 21.77
C THR A 478 -19.43 -0.01 20.96
N TYR A 479 -18.37 -0.34 20.23
CA TYR A 479 -17.68 0.61 19.35
C TYR A 479 -18.62 1.14 18.26
N TYR A 480 -19.33 0.26 17.56
CA TYR A 480 -20.26 0.67 16.51
C TYR A 480 -21.38 1.56 17.05
N ARG A 481 -22.00 1.20 18.18
CA ARG A 481 -23.02 2.04 18.85
C ARG A 481 -22.51 3.43 19.22
N ASN A 482 -21.21 3.58 19.44
CA ASN A 482 -20.62 4.87 19.75
C ASN A 482 -20.21 5.67 18.50
N GLY A 483 -20.35 5.13 17.29
CA GLY A 483 -19.82 5.75 16.06
C GLY A 483 -18.33 5.46 15.84
N GLY A 484 -17.75 4.50 16.56
CA GLY A 484 -16.36 4.06 16.41
C GLY A 484 -15.56 4.05 17.72
N ILE A 485 -14.36 3.47 17.68
CA ILE A 485 -13.50 3.28 18.86
C ILE A 485 -13.04 4.60 19.47
N LEU A 486 -12.68 5.59 18.63
CA LEU A 486 -12.22 6.90 19.11
C LEU A 486 -13.32 7.61 19.90
N HIS A 487 -14.56 7.55 19.41
CA HIS A 487 -15.73 8.08 20.08
C HIS A 487 -15.98 7.36 21.42
N THR A 488 -15.87 6.03 21.45
CA THR A 488 -16.02 5.26 22.69
C THR A 488 -15.02 5.70 23.76
N VAL A 489 -13.74 5.80 23.39
CA VAL A 489 -12.66 6.18 24.31
C VAL A 489 -12.88 7.59 24.84
N LEU A 490 -13.21 8.55 23.98
CA LEU A 490 -13.43 9.93 24.41
C LEU A 490 -14.63 10.06 25.37
N ARG A 491 -15.77 9.40 25.10
CA ARG A 491 -16.90 9.37 26.05
C ARG A 491 -16.54 8.70 27.37
N GLN A 492 -15.70 7.67 27.34
CA GLN A 492 -15.22 7.02 28.57
C GLN A 492 -14.36 7.97 29.39
N MET A 493 -13.45 8.72 28.76
CA MET A 493 -12.62 9.71 29.44
C MET A 493 -13.46 10.84 30.04
N LEU A 494 -14.47 11.33 29.32
CA LEU A 494 -15.41 12.34 29.83
C LEU A 494 -16.11 11.85 31.12
N ARG A 495 -16.68 10.64 31.10
CA ARG A 495 -17.33 10.06 32.30
C ARG A 495 -16.37 9.85 33.47
N GLN A 496 -15.12 9.47 33.20
CA GLN A 496 -14.10 9.32 34.24
C GLN A 496 -13.72 10.67 34.85
N GLY A 497 -13.59 11.71 34.03
CA GLY A 497 -13.34 13.08 34.48
C GLY A 497 -14.47 13.63 35.34
N GLU A 498 -15.72 13.42 34.94
CA GLU A 498 -16.91 13.80 35.72
C GLU A 498 -16.96 13.06 37.06
N ALA A 499 -16.69 11.75 37.08
CA ALA A 499 -16.64 10.97 38.31
C ALA A 499 -15.53 11.46 39.26
N ALA A 500 -14.34 11.73 38.74
CA ALA A 500 -13.23 12.27 39.52
C ALA A 500 -13.56 13.65 40.11
N ALA A 501 -14.16 14.54 39.31
CA ALA A 501 -14.59 15.86 39.74
C ALA A 501 -15.74 15.82 40.77
N ALA A 502 -16.63 14.83 40.70
CA ALA A 502 -17.68 14.63 41.69
C ALA A 502 -17.19 14.07 43.04
N THR A 503 -15.99 13.46 43.06
CA THR A 503 -15.36 12.91 44.27
C THR A 503 -14.33 13.83 44.94
N ALA A 504 -13.92 14.91 44.26
CA ALA A 504 -13.02 15.95 44.76
C ALA A 504 -13.84 17.10 45.37
#